data_AF-A0A2A5GDZ4-F1
#
_entry.id   AF-A0A2A5GDZ4-F1
#
_cell.length_a   1.000
_cell.length_b   1.000
_cell.length_c   1.000
_cell.angle_alpha   90.00
_cell.angle_beta   90.00
_cell.angle_gamma   90.00
#
_symmetry.space_group_name_H-M   'P 1'
#
loop_
_entity.id
_entity.type
_entity.pdbx_description
1 polymer ?
#
loop_
_entity_poly.entity_id
_entity_poly.type
_entity_poly.pdbx_seq_one_letter_code
_entity_poly.pdbx_strand_id
1 'polypeptide(L)'
;MEQETDYILREVKRLTTFVLNLISTISTLNRDDIESGIKETDDFIRKEWNLSFKEITTLTKIKFISRLKGLPEVHLEHLAELLSEITKKITTPELKKKYNKKEIATKGLLLIDSINEKSEVYSIKRMEIKNALLQSII
;
A
#
# COMPACT_ATOMS: atom_id res chain seq x y z
N MET A 1 -19.93 -14.95 -19.09
CA MET A 1 -19.97 -13.47 -19.21
C MET A 1 -20.58 -12.81 -17.98
N GLU A 2 -21.91 -12.75 -17.75
CA GLU A 2 -22.45 -12.03 -16.56
C GLU A 2 -21.97 -12.60 -15.22
N GLN A 3 -21.95 -13.93 -15.07
CA GLN A 3 -21.46 -14.58 -13.84
C GLN A 3 -19.98 -14.35 -13.55
N GLU A 4 -19.15 -14.23 -14.60
CA GLU A 4 -17.71 -13.97 -14.47
C GLU A 4 -17.45 -12.51 -14.11
N THR A 5 -18.20 -11.59 -14.73
CA THR A 5 -18.16 -10.15 -14.38
C THR A 5 -18.57 -9.93 -12.92
N ASP A 6 -19.64 -10.58 -12.48
CA ASP A 6 -20.10 -10.52 -11.07
C ASP A 6 -19.12 -11.15 -10.10
N TYR A 7 -18.41 -12.21 -10.51
CA TYR A 7 -17.36 -12.81 -9.71
C TYR A 7 -16.17 -11.85 -9.56
N ILE A 8 -15.70 -11.26 -10.66
CA ILE A 8 -14.59 -10.28 -10.65
C ILE A 8 -14.96 -9.09 -9.78
N LEU A 9 -16.16 -8.51 -9.93
CA LEU A 9 -16.62 -7.38 -9.12
C LEU A 9 -16.66 -7.72 -7.62
N ARG A 10 -17.09 -8.94 -7.26
CA ARG A 10 -17.08 -9.41 -5.87
C ARG A 10 -15.67 -9.56 -5.33
N GLU A 11 -14.74 -10.09 -6.11
CA GLU A 11 -13.34 -10.22 -5.70
C GLU A 11 -12.65 -8.87 -5.55
N VAL A 12 -12.91 -7.93 -6.45
CA VAL A 12 -12.44 -6.54 -6.34
C VAL A 12 -12.97 -5.90 -5.07
N LYS A 13 -14.25 -6.05 -4.77
CA LYS A 13 -14.87 -5.52 -3.54
C LYS A 13 -14.29 -6.17 -2.29
N ARG A 14 -14.14 -7.50 -2.29
CA ARG A 14 -13.56 -8.29 -1.20
C ARG A 14 -12.17 -7.76 -0.85
N LEU A 15 -11.27 -7.70 -1.82
CA LEU A 15 -9.90 -7.19 -1.65
C LEU A 15 -9.89 -5.72 -1.21
N THR A 16 -10.78 -4.89 -1.77
CA THR A 16 -10.90 -3.48 -1.38
C THR A 16 -11.25 -3.33 0.10
N THR A 17 -12.30 -4.02 0.55
CA THR A 17 -12.71 -4.01 1.96
C THR A 17 -11.58 -4.49 2.87
N PHE A 18 -10.82 -5.50 2.45
CA PHE A 18 -9.69 -5.98 3.24
C PHE A 18 -8.57 -4.95 3.37
N VAL A 19 -8.16 -4.30 2.28
CA VAL A 19 -7.10 -3.28 2.36
C VAL A 19 -7.56 -2.08 3.20
N LEU A 20 -8.83 -1.68 3.09
CA LEU A 20 -9.41 -0.64 3.95
C LEU A 20 -9.41 -1.03 5.43
N ASN A 21 -9.69 -2.29 5.75
CA ASN A 21 -9.59 -2.78 7.12
C ASN A 21 -8.14 -2.72 7.63
N LEU A 22 -7.15 -3.08 6.82
CA LEU A 22 -5.74 -2.98 7.19
C LEU A 22 -5.31 -1.53 7.44
N ILE A 23 -5.74 -0.60 6.58
CA ILE A 23 -5.52 0.85 6.77
C ILE A 23 -6.12 1.31 8.10
N SER A 24 -7.37 0.92 8.39
CA SER A 24 -8.05 1.23 9.66
C SER A 24 -7.33 0.63 10.87
N THR A 25 -6.86 -0.62 10.77
CA THR A 25 -6.09 -1.27 11.84
C THR A 25 -4.81 -0.49 12.08
N ILE A 26 -3.96 -0.32 11.06
CA ILE A 26 -2.67 0.39 11.19
C ILE A 26 -2.85 1.80 11.78
N SER A 27 -3.83 2.56 11.28
CA SER A 27 -4.09 3.92 11.75
C SER A 27 -4.50 3.99 13.22
N THR A 28 -5.18 2.97 13.75
CA THR A 28 -5.66 2.92 15.14
C THR A 28 -4.70 2.24 16.11
N LEU A 29 -3.64 1.56 15.64
CA LEU A 29 -2.64 0.93 16.51
C LEU A 29 -2.00 1.94 17.46
N ASN A 30 -1.95 1.55 18.74
CA ASN A 30 -1.14 2.19 19.76
C ASN A 30 0.35 1.83 19.55
N ARG A 31 1.25 2.42 20.35
CA ARG A 31 2.71 2.24 20.19
C ARG A 31 3.18 0.80 20.40
N ASP A 32 2.55 0.07 21.32
CA ASP A 32 3.00 -1.25 21.75
C ASP A 32 2.61 -2.33 20.72
N ASP A 33 1.54 -2.10 19.97
CA ASP A 33 1.00 -3.05 19.00
C ASP A 33 1.50 -2.82 17.56
N ILE A 34 2.22 -1.71 17.28
CA ILE A 34 2.64 -1.32 15.92
C ILE A 34 3.39 -2.44 15.21
N GLU A 35 4.37 -3.07 15.87
CA GLU A 35 5.20 -4.08 15.24
C GLU A 35 4.39 -5.33 14.85
N SER A 36 3.50 -5.76 15.73
CA SER A 36 2.61 -6.89 15.47
C SER A 36 1.66 -6.60 14.30
N GLY A 37 1.04 -5.41 14.27
CA GLY A 37 0.13 -5.03 13.20
C GLY A 37 0.81 -4.82 11.85
N ILE A 38 2.04 -4.28 11.82
CA ILE A 38 2.83 -4.22 10.57
C ILE A 38 3.16 -5.63 10.09
N LYS A 39 3.50 -6.57 10.99
CA LYS A 39 3.79 -7.95 10.62
C LYS A 39 2.55 -8.68 10.07
N GLU A 40 1.40 -8.54 10.71
CA GLU A 40 0.13 -9.10 10.23
C GLU A 40 -0.24 -8.55 8.86
N THR A 41 -0.02 -7.25 8.65
CA THR A 41 -0.21 -6.60 7.35
C THR A 41 0.73 -7.19 6.30
N ASP A 42 2.00 -7.40 6.63
CA ASP A 42 2.99 -8.02 5.73
C ASP A 42 2.59 -9.44 5.32
N ASP A 43 2.19 -10.26 6.29
CA ASP A 43 1.77 -11.64 6.04
C ASP A 43 0.51 -11.69 5.16
N PHE A 44 -0.39 -10.71 5.29
CA PHE A 44 -1.55 -10.59 4.44
C PHE A 44 -1.21 -10.19 3.00
N ILE A 45 -0.42 -9.14 2.80
CA ILE A 45 0.05 -8.72 1.47
C ILE A 45 0.74 -9.89 0.77
N ARG A 46 1.51 -10.67 1.53
CA ARG A 46 2.18 -11.87 1.03
C ARG A 46 1.21 -12.94 0.57
N LYS A 47 0.13 -13.16 1.33
CA LYS A 47 -0.90 -14.14 0.97
C LYS A 47 -1.69 -13.73 -0.26
N GLU A 48 -2.19 -12.49 -0.31
CA GLU A 48 -3.13 -12.07 -1.37
C GLU A 48 -2.42 -11.61 -2.65
N TRP A 49 -1.23 -11.01 -2.54
CA TRP A 49 -0.51 -10.43 -3.68
C TRP A 49 0.87 -11.06 -3.93
N ASN A 50 1.23 -12.10 -3.18
CA ASN A 50 2.52 -12.79 -3.30
C ASN A 50 3.70 -11.82 -3.27
N LEU A 51 3.65 -10.89 -2.32
CA LEU A 51 4.57 -9.77 -2.16
C LEU A 51 4.75 -9.48 -0.66
N SER A 52 5.98 -9.20 -0.22
CA SER A 52 6.26 -8.74 1.16
C SER A 52 6.75 -7.30 1.20
N PHE A 53 6.73 -6.63 2.35
CA PHE A 53 7.34 -5.32 2.56
C PHE A 53 8.84 -5.33 2.28
N LYS A 54 9.51 -6.44 2.60
CA LYS A 54 10.92 -6.61 2.23
C LYS A 54 11.08 -6.57 0.69
N GLU A 55 10.21 -7.23 -0.05
CA GLU A 55 10.23 -7.18 -1.51
C GLU A 55 9.80 -5.82 -2.05
N ILE A 56 8.76 -5.19 -1.49
CA ILE A 56 8.33 -3.83 -1.83
C ILE A 56 9.54 -2.89 -1.78
N THR A 57 10.30 -2.93 -0.69
CA THR A 57 11.45 -2.03 -0.47
C THR A 57 12.70 -2.38 -1.27
N THR A 58 12.85 -3.62 -1.73
CA THR A 58 14.08 -4.08 -2.42
C THR A 58 13.94 -4.26 -3.92
N LEU A 59 12.72 -4.46 -4.43
CA LEU A 59 12.47 -4.62 -5.87
C LEU A 59 12.83 -3.33 -6.61
N THR A 60 13.37 -3.44 -7.81
CA THR A 60 13.56 -2.28 -8.70
C THR A 60 12.21 -1.68 -9.10
N LYS A 61 12.16 -0.40 -9.48
CA LYS A 61 10.92 0.27 -9.94
C LYS A 61 10.18 -0.57 -10.99
N ILE A 62 10.90 -1.03 -12.01
CA ILE A 62 10.34 -1.82 -13.12
C ILE A 62 9.76 -3.13 -12.61
N LYS A 63 10.51 -3.89 -11.79
CA LYS A 63 10.03 -5.17 -11.25
C LYS A 63 8.82 -4.99 -10.34
N PHE A 64 8.83 -3.96 -9.49
CA PHE A 64 7.73 -3.64 -8.59
C PHE A 64 6.44 -3.34 -9.37
N ILE A 65 6.49 -2.42 -10.34
CA ILE A 65 5.31 -2.11 -11.18
C ILE A 65 4.85 -3.32 -11.98
N SER A 66 5.79 -4.14 -12.49
CA SER A 66 5.44 -5.35 -13.24
C SER A 66 4.69 -6.38 -12.38
N ARG A 67 5.02 -6.51 -11.08
CA ARG A 67 4.35 -7.43 -10.15
C ARG A 67 2.92 -7.03 -9.85
N LEU A 68 2.60 -5.75 -9.98
CA LEU A 68 1.29 -5.19 -9.71
C LEU A 68 0.49 -4.96 -11.00
N LYS A 69 1.04 -5.37 -12.15
CA LYS A 69 0.37 -5.26 -13.45
C LYS A 69 -0.85 -6.16 -13.47
N GLY A 70 -2.01 -5.59 -13.80
CA GLY A 70 -3.29 -6.30 -13.83
C GLY A 70 -4.13 -6.14 -12.56
N LEU A 71 -3.60 -5.50 -11.51
CA LEU A 71 -4.43 -5.08 -10.40
C LEU A 71 -5.29 -3.86 -10.80
N PRO A 72 -6.56 -3.81 -10.38
CA PRO A 72 -7.41 -2.63 -10.52
C PRO A 72 -6.77 -1.39 -9.89
N GLU A 73 -7.00 -0.22 -10.50
CA GLU A 73 -6.49 1.07 -10.02
C GLU A 73 -6.83 1.31 -8.54
N VAL A 74 -8.06 0.99 -8.13
CA VAL A 74 -8.53 1.13 -6.74
C VAL A 74 -7.69 0.31 -5.75
N HIS A 75 -7.17 -0.86 -6.14
CA HIS A 75 -6.30 -1.64 -5.26
C HIS A 75 -4.90 -1.02 -5.15
N LEU A 76 -4.39 -0.47 -6.26
CA LEU A 76 -3.11 0.24 -6.26
C LEU A 76 -3.17 1.51 -5.41
N GLU A 77 -4.28 2.24 -5.47
CA GLU A 77 -4.52 3.44 -4.66
C GLU A 77 -4.57 3.08 -3.18
N HIS A 78 -5.34 2.07 -2.79
CA HIS A 78 -5.40 1.62 -1.40
C HIS A 78 -4.06 1.04 -0.91
N LEU A 79 -3.28 0.39 -1.77
CA LEU A 79 -1.92 -0.02 -1.41
C LEU A 79 -1.02 1.19 -1.14
N ALA A 80 -1.09 2.23 -1.97
CA ALA A 80 -0.34 3.46 -1.74
C ALA A 80 -0.74 4.15 -0.41
N GLU A 81 -2.04 4.16 -0.11
CA GLU A 81 -2.59 4.64 1.16
C GLU A 81 -2.06 3.82 2.36
N LEU A 82 -2.09 2.49 2.26
CA LEU A 82 -1.56 1.60 3.30
C LEU A 82 -0.06 1.86 3.56
N LEU A 83 0.74 2.02 2.51
CA LEU A 83 2.17 2.34 2.66
C LEU A 83 2.36 3.70 3.37
N SER A 84 1.49 4.68 3.10
CA SER A 84 1.49 5.99 3.75
C SER A 84 1.16 5.89 5.25
N GLU A 85 0.15 5.11 5.62
CA GLU A 85 -0.18 4.89 7.03
C GLU A 85 0.94 4.17 7.79
N ILE A 86 1.58 3.20 7.16
CA ILE A 86 2.74 2.51 7.75
C ILE A 86 3.90 3.49 7.97
N THR A 87 4.20 4.37 7.02
CA THR A 87 5.30 5.33 7.19
C THR A 87 5.02 6.35 8.31
N LYS A 88 3.75 6.70 8.54
CA LYS A 88 3.34 7.53 9.69
C LYS A 88 3.59 6.83 11.02
N LYS A 89 3.40 5.51 11.09
CA LYS A 89 3.57 4.71 12.33
C LYS A 89 5.03 4.35 12.64
N ILE A 90 5.92 4.33 11.65
CA ILE A 90 7.36 4.15 11.85
C ILE A 90 7.98 5.41 12.47
N THR A 91 7.86 5.53 13.79
CA THR A 91 8.33 6.69 14.57
C THR A 91 9.51 6.36 15.49
N THR A 92 9.54 5.15 16.06
CA THR A 92 10.55 4.74 17.03
C THR A 92 11.87 4.31 16.36
N PRO A 93 13.02 4.42 17.07
CA PRO A 93 14.31 3.97 16.54
C PRO A 93 14.35 2.50 16.14
N GLU A 94 13.68 1.62 16.87
CA GLU A 94 13.63 0.18 16.63
C GLU A 94 12.92 -0.11 15.30
N LEU A 95 11.76 0.50 15.09
CA LEU A 95 10.99 0.37 13.86
C LEU A 95 11.74 0.99 12.67
N LYS A 96 12.41 2.13 12.86
CA LYS A 96 13.24 2.77 11.81
C LYS A 96 14.43 1.90 11.38
N LYS A 97 15.00 1.10 12.30
CA LYS A 97 16.07 0.13 11.96
C LYS A 97 15.52 -1.06 11.18
N LYS A 98 14.33 -1.54 11.55
CA LYS A 98 13.71 -2.74 10.96
C LYS A 98 13.06 -2.46 9.60
N TYR A 99 12.43 -1.31 9.45
CA TYR A 99 11.69 -0.92 8.27
C TYR A 99 12.31 0.31 7.63
N ASN A 100 12.69 0.19 6.36
CA ASN A 100 13.20 1.32 5.60
C ASN A 100 12.04 2.25 5.21
N LYS A 101 11.66 3.13 6.13
CA LYS A 101 10.57 4.11 5.97
C LYS A 101 10.68 4.89 4.65
N LYS A 102 11.89 5.31 4.28
CA LYS A 102 12.15 6.08 3.07
C LYS A 102 11.83 5.28 1.80
N GLU A 103 12.24 4.01 1.75
CA GLU A 103 11.92 3.15 0.60
C GLU A 103 10.45 2.79 0.55
N ILE A 104 9.80 2.51 1.69
CA ILE A 104 8.36 2.28 1.73
C ILE A 104 7.62 3.50 1.16
N ALA A 105 7.98 4.70 1.60
CA ALA A 105 7.40 5.94 1.09
C ALA A 105 7.65 6.12 -0.42
N THR A 106 8.87 5.87 -0.87
CA THR A 106 9.25 5.96 -2.30
C THR A 106 8.42 4.98 -3.16
N LYS A 107 8.15 3.78 -2.67
CA LYS A 107 7.30 2.80 -3.36
C LYS A 107 5.85 3.22 -3.41
N GLY A 108 5.32 3.80 -2.34
CA GLY A 108 4.00 4.43 -2.34
C GLY A 108 3.88 5.54 -3.39
N LEU A 109 4.90 6.40 -3.51
CA LEU A 109 4.92 7.46 -4.53
C LEU A 109 4.92 6.89 -5.95
N LEU A 110 5.71 5.84 -6.20
CA LEU A 110 5.73 5.17 -7.49
C LEU A 110 4.37 4.59 -7.88
N LEU A 111 3.56 4.13 -6.92
CA LEU A 111 2.19 3.69 -7.19
C LEU A 111 1.31 4.86 -7.60
N ILE A 112 1.32 5.95 -6.82
CA ILE A 112 0.53 7.15 -7.12
C ILE A 112 0.90 7.73 -8.49
N ASP A 113 2.18 7.82 -8.80
CA ASP A 113 2.64 8.33 -10.10
C ASP A 113 2.21 7.39 -11.23
N SER A 114 2.35 6.07 -11.06
CA SER A 114 1.88 5.09 -12.08
C SER A 114 0.37 5.11 -12.27
N ILE A 115 -0.41 5.44 -11.23
CA ILE A 115 -1.86 5.59 -11.31
C ILE A 115 -2.20 6.87 -12.06
N ASN A 116 -1.59 8.00 -11.68
CA ASN A 116 -1.82 9.30 -12.32
C ASN A 116 -1.41 9.30 -13.80
N GLU A 117 -0.37 8.55 -14.20
CA GLU A 117 0.03 8.39 -15.61
C GLU A 117 -1.03 7.68 -16.46
N LYS A 118 -1.88 6.84 -15.85
CA LYS A 118 -2.89 6.02 -16.54
C LYS A 118 -4.32 6.58 -16.39
N SER A 119 -4.55 7.35 -15.34
CA SER A 119 -5.86 7.88 -14.97
C SER A 119 -6.09 9.23 -15.62
N GLU A 120 -7.21 9.38 -16.32
CA GLU A 120 -7.65 10.67 -16.87
C GLU A 120 -8.31 11.57 -15.82
N VAL A 121 -8.73 10.99 -14.69
CA VAL A 121 -9.43 11.69 -13.62
C VAL A 121 -8.43 12.25 -12.61
N TYR A 122 -8.57 13.50 -12.21
CA TYR A 122 -7.84 14.08 -11.09
C TYR A 122 -8.41 13.61 -9.74
N SER A 123 -7.56 13.31 -8.76
CA SER A 123 -7.97 12.82 -7.44
C SER A 123 -7.28 13.60 -6.31
N ILE A 124 -8.08 14.27 -5.48
CA ILE A 124 -7.61 14.96 -4.27
C ILE A 124 -6.98 13.97 -3.30
N LYS A 125 -7.62 12.80 -3.11
CA LYS A 125 -7.12 11.73 -2.23
C LYS A 125 -5.70 11.30 -2.64
N ARG A 126 -5.44 11.09 -3.93
CA ARG A 126 -4.11 10.74 -4.42
C ARG A 126 -3.08 11.85 -4.14
N MET A 127 -3.48 13.11 -4.20
CA MET A 127 -2.61 14.24 -3.84
C MET A 127 -2.29 14.27 -2.34
N GLU A 128 -3.27 14.03 -1.48
CA GLU A 128 -3.05 13.94 -0.02
C GLU A 128 -2.11 12.79 0.34
N ILE A 129 -2.33 11.61 -0.24
CA ILE A 129 -1.44 10.45 -0.05
C ILE A 129 -0.02 10.79 -0.51
N LYS A 130 0.13 11.40 -1.69
CA LYS A 130 1.43 11.83 -2.23
C LYS A 130 2.15 12.78 -1.28
N ASN A 131 1.46 13.78 -0.75
CA ASN A 131 2.04 14.75 0.18
C ASN A 131 2.49 14.08 1.49
N ALA A 132 1.68 13.18 2.06
CA ALA A 132 2.03 12.45 3.27
C ALA A 132 3.27 11.54 3.08
N LEU A 133 3.39 10.91 1.90
CA LEU A 133 4.55 10.10 1.54
C LEU A 133 5.80 10.96 1.35
N LEU A 134 5.69 12.13 0.71
CA LEU A 134 6.81 13.07 0.56
C LEU A 134 7.34 13.55 1.91
N GLN A 135 6.46 13.89 2.85
CA GLN A 135 6.84 14.24 4.23
C GLN A 135 7.55 13.10 4.96
N SER A 136 7.32 11.85 4.56
CA SER A 136 7.95 10.67 5.18
C SER A 136 9.37 10.40 4.67
N ILE A 137 9.80 11.09 3.60
CA ILE A 137 11.12 10.94 2.97
C ILE A 137 12.11 12.00 3.45
N ILE A 138 11.59 13.20 3.76
CA ILE A 138 12.34 14.36 4.27
C ILE A 138 12.73 14.10 5.73
#